data_AF-A0A7X6SIU5-F1
#
_entry.id   AF-A0A7X6SIU5-F1
#
_cell.length_a   1.000
_cell.length_b   1.000
_cell.length_c   1.000
_cell.angle_alpha   90.00
_cell.angle_beta   90.00
_cell.angle_gamma   90.00
#
_symmetry.space_group_name_H-M   'P 1'
#
loop_
_entity.id
_entity.type
_entity.pdbx_description
1 polymer ?
#
loop_
_entity_poly.entity_id
_entity_poly.type
_entity_poly.pdbx_seq_one_letter_code
_entity_poly.pdbx_strand_id
1 'polypeptide(L)'
;MPKRGQLRVLLGAAPGVGKTFTMLEDGRRLLKDGKDVVVGIVETHGRAATAAATEGLPVVPRARIEHRGIELEEMDLEAVLRRRPAIALVDELAHTNAPGSSNPKRWQDVEELLAAGIDVISTLNIQHIESLNDVVEQITGVPQRETVPDSFLRAAEQIEVVDLAPQALRDRLNGGFVYPAERIDAALSNYFRLGNLTALRELALIWLADEVDQALKGYRRDHGIDSTW
;
A
#
# COMPACT_ATOMS: atom_id res chain seq x y z
N MET A 1 -20.13 19.52 -6.57
CA MET A 1 -19.36 18.70 -5.62
C MET A 1 -17.89 18.91 -5.90
N PRO A 2 -17.00 18.91 -4.90
CA PRO A 2 -15.55 18.98 -5.15
C PRO A 2 -15.13 17.83 -6.07
N LYS A 3 -14.09 18.06 -6.89
CA LYS A 3 -13.50 17.00 -7.71
C LYS A 3 -12.96 15.92 -6.76
N ARG A 4 -13.25 14.64 -7.04
CA ARG A 4 -12.68 13.51 -6.31
C ARG A 4 -11.14 13.59 -6.38
N GLY A 5 -10.49 13.29 -5.27
CA GLY A 5 -9.03 13.18 -5.18
C GLY A 5 -8.53 11.95 -5.94
N GLN A 6 -7.23 11.93 -6.21
CA GLN A 6 -6.57 10.88 -6.98
C GLN A 6 -5.84 9.90 -6.07
N LEU A 7 -5.97 8.62 -6.36
CA LEU A 7 -5.26 7.53 -5.70
C LEU A 7 -4.05 7.11 -6.54
N ARG A 8 -2.88 7.15 -5.91
CA ARG A 8 -1.67 6.46 -6.39
C ARG A 8 -1.33 5.29 -5.47
N VAL A 9 -1.17 4.10 -6.04
CA VAL A 9 -0.82 2.88 -5.30
C VAL A 9 0.58 2.44 -5.68
N LEU A 10 1.46 2.33 -4.68
CA LEU A 10 2.74 1.64 -4.80
C LEU A 10 2.51 0.15 -4.52
N LEU A 11 2.51 -0.65 -5.56
CA LEU A 11 2.29 -2.10 -5.51
C LEU A 11 3.63 -2.82 -5.38
N GLY A 12 3.70 -3.85 -4.54
CA GLY A 12 4.91 -4.67 -4.40
C GLY A 12 4.59 -6.15 -4.31
N ALA A 13 5.56 -6.96 -4.74
CA ALA A 13 5.42 -8.42 -4.70
C ALA A 13 5.37 -8.97 -3.27
N ALA A 14 6.04 -8.32 -2.33
CA ALA A 14 6.20 -8.81 -0.96
C ALA A 14 6.51 -7.67 0.04
N PRO A 15 6.35 -7.90 1.34
CA PRO A 15 6.89 -7.02 2.38
C PRO A 15 8.40 -6.83 2.23
N GLY A 16 8.90 -5.62 2.49
CA GLY A 16 10.35 -5.33 2.47
C GLY A 16 10.93 -4.89 1.13
N VAL A 17 10.17 -4.90 0.04
CA VAL A 17 10.63 -4.42 -1.29
C VAL A 17 10.89 -2.92 -1.38
N GLY A 18 10.39 -2.13 -0.42
CA GLY A 18 10.71 -0.69 -0.31
C GLY A 18 9.52 0.28 -0.42
N LYS A 19 8.29 -0.21 -0.64
CA LYS A 19 7.09 0.63 -0.88
C LYS A 19 6.95 1.82 0.07
N THR A 20 6.98 1.58 1.39
CA THR A 20 6.85 2.65 2.39
C THR A 20 7.94 3.70 2.26
N PHE A 21 9.18 3.28 1.98
CA PHE A 21 10.30 4.20 1.81
C PHE A 21 10.11 5.05 0.54
N THR A 22 9.75 4.42 -0.58
CA THR A 22 9.40 5.11 -1.83
C THR A 22 8.26 6.11 -1.64
N MET A 23 7.19 5.73 -0.93
CA MET A 23 6.07 6.63 -0.60
C MET A 23 6.54 7.87 0.17
N LEU A 24 7.41 7.69 1.16
CA LEU A 24 7.93 8.78 1.98
C LEU A 24 8.92 9.67 1.23
N GLU A 25 9.73 9.10 0.33
CA GLU A 25 10.61 9.88 -0.56
C GLU A 25 9.79 10.75 -1.51
N ASP A 26 8.75 10.18 -2.12
CA ASP A 26 7.82 10.93 -2.96
C ASP A 26 7.10 12.03 -2.19
N GLY A 27 6.60 11.72 -0.99
CA GLY A 27 5.98 12.70 -0.12
C GLY A 27 6.91 13.87 0.20
N ARG A 28 8.19 13.60 0.49
CA ARG A 28 9.18 14.66 0.73
C ARG A 28 9.48 15.48 -0.50
N ARG A 29 9.57 14.86 -1.67
CA ARG A 29 9.77 15.56 -2.94
C ARG A 29 8.61 16.52 -3.20
N LEU A 30 7.37 16.04 -3.08
CA LEU A 30 6.16 16.85 -3.25
C LEU A 30 6.08 17.99 -2.24
N LEU A 31 6.44 17.75 -0.98
CA LEU A 31 6.52 18.80 0.04
C LEU A 31 7.57 19.86 -0.31
N LYS A 32 8.75 19.47 -0.78
CA LYS A 32 9.80 20.39 -1.25
C LYS A 32 9.36 21.20 -2.46
N ASP A 33 8.53 20.64 -3.32
CA ASP A 33 7.91 21.31 -4.46
C ASP A 33 6.74 22.24 -4.05
N GLY A 34 6.50 22.40 -2.74
CA GLY A 34 5.50 23.31 -2.18
C GLY A 34 4.08 22.74 -2.11
N LYS A 35 3.90 21.43 -2.31
CA LYS A 35 2.60 20.77 -2.11
C LYS A 35 2.33 20.57 -0.62
N ASP A 36 1.06 20.69 -0.24
CA ASP A 36 0.63 20.36 1.13
C ASP A 36 0.48 18.84 1.28
N VAL A 37 1.51 18.22 1.86
CA VAL A 37 1.59 16.77 2.10
C VAL A 37 1.52 16.48 3.60
N VAL A 38 0.80 15.43 3.96
CA VAL A 38 0.77 14.91 5.33
C VAL A 38 0.90 13.39 5.36
N VAL A 39 1.58 12.87 6.37
CA VAL A 39 1.51 11.46 6.76
C VAL A 39 0.23 11.25 7.56
N GLY A 40 -0.73 10.51 6.99
CA GLY A 40 -1.91 10.04 7.71
C GLY A 40 -1.56 8.84 8.59
N ILE A 41 -0.85 7.86 8.01
CA ILE A 41 -0.33 6.71 8.75
C ILE A 41 0.85 6.08 8.00
N VAL A 42 1.85 5.64 8.77
CA VAL A 42 3.00 4.86 8.29
C VAL A 42 3.24 3.70 9.23
N GLU A 43 3.31 2.50 8.67
CA GLU A 43 3.51 1.30 9.46
C GLU A 43 5.01 1.00 9.55
N THR A 44 5.58 1.37 10.68
CA THR A 44 7.02 1.21 10.92
C THR A 44 7.39 -0.25 11.20
N HIS A 45 6.46 -1.09 11.66
CA HIS A 45 6.70 -2.45 12.15
C HIS A 45 7.92 -2.56 13.09
N GLY A 46 8.15 -1.54 13.92
CA GLY A 46 9.31 -1.49 14.83
C GLY A 46 10.64 -1.14 14.16
N ARG A 47 10.65 -0.73 12.89
CA ARG A 47 11.86 -0.34 12.15
C ARG A 47 12.21 1.11 12.45
N ALA A 48 13.28 1.32 13.22
CA ALA A 48 13.83 2.65 13.53
C ALA A 48 14.12 3.49 12.27
N ALA A 49 14.60 2.85 11.19
CA ALA A 49 14.86 3.51 9.92
C ALA A 49 13.58 4.04 9.25
N THR A 50 12.43 3.37 9.40
CA THR A 50 11.16 3.85 8.86
C THR A 50 10.58 4.99 9.71
N ALA A 51 10.80 4.97 11.03
CA ALA A 51 10.47 6.10 11.89
C ALA A 51 11.32 7.34 11.56
N ALA A 52 12.62 7.17 11.34
CA ALA A 52 13.47 8.25 10.82
C ALA A 52 13.03 8.70 9.42
N ALA A 53 12.45 7.80 8.62
CA ALA A 53 11.96 8.13 7.31
C ALA A 53 10.69 9.01 7.31
N THR A 54 10.05 9.26 8.44
CA THR A 54 8.97 10.28 8.53
C THR A 54 9.50 11.65 8.97
N GLU A 55 10.77 11.75 9.37
CA GLU A 55 11.37 13.00 9.81
C GLU A 55 11.33 14.06 8.68
N GLY A 56 10.89 15.27 9.06
CA GLY A 56 10.71 16.40 8.15
C GLY A 56 9.38 16.41 7.37
N LEU A 57 8.53 15.40 7.51
CA LEU A 57 7.16 15.41 6.97
C LEU A 57 6.16 15.83 8.06
N PRO A 58 5.12 16.63 7.73
CA PRO A 58 3.98 16.82 8.62
C PRO A 58 3.28 15.47 8.88
N VAL A 59 2.97 15.17 10.14
CA VAL A 59 2.33 13.90 10.55
C VAL A 59 1.05 14.21 11.33
N VAL A 60 -0.03 13.51 11.00
CA VAL A 60 -1.24 13.51 11.84
C VAL A 60 -1.02 12.50 12.98
N PRO A 61 -1.22 12.90 14.26
CA PRO A 61 -1.16 11.94 15.37
C PRO A 61 -2.16 10.80 15.17
N ARG A 62 -1.73 9.57 15.52
CA ARG A 62 -2.58 8.38 15.41
C ARG A 62 -3.74 8.45 16.43
N ALA A 63 -4.90 7.93 16.03
CA ALA A 63 -6.00 7.69 16.94
C ALA A 63 -5.69 6.47 17.82
N ARG A 64 -6.06 6.51 19.09
CA ARG A 64 -5.94 5.39 20.02
C ARG A 64 -7.32 4.80 20.28
N ILE A 65 -7.43 3.49 20.08
CA ILE A 65 -8.68 2.74 20.19
C ILE A 65 -8.45 1.62 21.20
N GLU A 66 -9.20 1.63 22.30
CA GLU A 66 -9.14 0.58 23.29
C GLU A 66 -10.06 -0.58 22.87
N HIS A 67 -9.50 -1.77 22.68
CA HIS A 67 -10.26 -2.97 22.36
C HIS A 67 -9.87 -4.12 23.29
N ARG A 68 -10.82 -4.59 24.10
CA ARG A 68 -10.64 -5.70 25.05
C ARG A 68 -9.42 -5.50 25.98
N GLY A 69 -9.18 -4.25 26.40
CA GLY A 69 -8.06 -3.88 27.28
C GLY A 69 -6.70 -3.78 26.59
N ILE A 70 -6.66 -3.85 25.25
CA ILE A 70 -5.46 -3.60 24.44
C ILE A 70 -5.65 -2.25 23.73
N GLU A 71 -4.69 -1.33 23.87
CA GLU A 71 -4.65 -0.09 23.10
C GLU A 71 -4.12 -0.40 21.70
N LEU A 72 -4.91 -0.06 20.69
CA LEU A 72 -4.57 -0.15 19.27
C LEU A 72 -4.42 1.26 18.70
N GLU A 73 -3.51 1.43 17.74
CA GLU A 73 -3.30 2.70 17.06
C GLU A 73 -3.76 2.62 15.61
N GLU A 74 -4.50 3.63 15.15
CA GLU A 74 -5.01 3.74 13.79
C GLU A 74 -4.78 5.12 13.19
N MET A 75 -5.03 5.24 11.89
CA MET A 75 -5.10 6.55 11.25
C MET A 75 -6.26 7.34 11.86
N ASP A 76 -6.02 8.58 12.29
CA ASP A 76 -7.10 9.49 12.67
C ASP A 76 -7.71 10.10 11.40
N LEU A 77 -8.61 9.33 10.75
CA LEU A 77 -9.30 9.74 9.51
C LEU A 77 -9.94 11.13 9.65
N GLU A 78 -10.63 11.35 10.76
CA GLU A 78 -11.32 12.61 11.06
C GLU A 78 -10.34 13.79 11.17
N ALA A 79 -9.17 13.60 11.78
CA ALA A 79 -8.14 14.64 11.83
C ALA A 79 -7.54 14.92 10.45
N VAL A 80 -7.32 13.90 9.61
CA VAL A 80 -6.86 14.10 8.22
C VAL A 80 -7.91 14.88 7.42
N LEU A 81 -9.18 14.49 7.50
CA LEU A 81 -10.30 15.17 6.85
C LEU A 81 -10.44 16.63 7.30
N ARG A 82 -10.30 16.91 8.61
CA ARG A 82 -10.32 18.29 9.12
C ARG A 82 -9.12 19.11 8.67
N ARG A 83 -7.93 18.51 8.58
CA ARG A 83 -6.71 19.17 8.10
C ARG A 83 -6.82 19.55 6.62
N ARG A 84 -7.53 18.74 5.82
CA ARG A 84 -7.69 18.92 4.37
C ARG A 84 -6.36 19.11 3.61
N PRO A 85 -5.38 18.19 3.75
CA PRO A 85 -4.18 18.19 2.92
C PRO A 85 -4.51 18.19 1.43
N ALA A 86 -3.58 18.66 0.60
CA ALA A 86 -3.64 18.33 -0.83
C ALA A 86 -3.37 16.84 -1.04
N ILE A 87 -2.39 16.27 -0.32
CA ILE A 87 -1.97 14.87 -0.43
C ILE A 87 -1.80 14.23 0.96
N ALA A 88 -2.40 13.05 1.15
CA ALA A 88 -2.18 12.20 2.32
C ALA A 88 -1.36 10.94 1.95
N LEU A 89 -0.37 10.60 2.78
CA LEU A 89 0.38 9.35 2.69
C LEU A 89 -0.25 8.34 3.66
N VAL A 90 -0.72 7.21 3.13
CA VAL A 90 -1.46 6.19 3.90
C VAL A 90 -0.89 4.82 3.61
N ASP A 91 -0.13 4.26 4.55
CA ASP A 91 0.49 2.94 4.37
C ASP A 91 -0.49 1.78 4.61
N GLU A 92 -0.16 0.61 4.05
CA GLU A 92 -0.91 -0.65 4.19
C GLU A 92 -2.40 -0.58 3.84
N LEU A 93 -2.71 -0.35 2.56
CA LEU A 93 -4.09 -0.20 2.06
C LEU A 93 -5.02 -1.37 2.40
N ALA A 94 -4.46 -2.57 2.53
CA ALA A 94 -5.21 -3.79 2.87
C ALA A 94 -5.56 -3.94 4.36
N HIS A 95 -5.03 -3.08 5.22
CA HIS A 95 -5.18 -3.18 6.67
C HIS A 95 -6.64 -3.26 7.11
N THR A 96 -6.90 -4.13 8.08
CA THR A 96 -8.17 -4.23 8.79
C THR A 96 -8.12 -3.33 10.00
N ASN A 97 -8.96 -2.31 9.99
CA ASN A 97 -8.98 -1.33 11.05
C ASN A 97 -9.38 -1.96 12.39
N ALA A 98 -8.88 -1.39 13.47
CA ALA A 98 -9.20 -1.79 14.83
C ALA A 98 -10.74 -1.85 15.05
N PRO A 99 -11.25 -2.84 15.80
CA PRO A 99 -12.68 -2.91 16.09
C PRO A 99 -13.14 -1.67 16.87
N GLY A 100 -14.17 -0.98 16.36
CA GLY A 100 -14.65 0.30 16.88
C GLY A 100 -14.34 1.49 15.97
N SER A 101 -13.48 1.31 14.96
CA SER A 101 -13.30 2.27 13.87
C SER A 101 -14.59 2.42 13.03
N SER A 102 -14.80 3.62 12.46
CA SER A 102 -15.94 3.92 11.60
C SER A 102 -16.02 2.98 10.40
N ASN A 103 -14.86 2.71 9.77
CA ASN A 103 -14.75 1.75 8.68
C ASN A 103 -13.99 0.49 9.13
N PRO A 104 -14.39 -0.71 8.64
CA PRO A 104 -13.65 -1.93 8.90
C PRO A 104 -12.34 -2.08 8.14
N LYS A 105 -12.15 -1.38 7.01
CA LYS A 105 -10.94 -1.50 6.16
C LYS A 105 -10.33 -0.15 5.85
N ARG A 106 -9.00 -0.07 5.85
CA ARG A 106 -8.27 1.17 5.56
C ARG A 106 -8.51 1.71 4.14
N TRP A 107 -8.76 0.85 3.16
CA TRP A 107 -9.13 1.30 1.81
C TRP A 107 -10.44 2.09 1.78
N GLN A 108 -11.35 1.88 2.74
CA GLN A 108 -12.58 2.66 2.87
C GLN A 108 -12.29 4.03 3.48
N ASP A 109 -11.36 4.12 4.43
CA ASP A 109 -10.89 5.42 4.92
C ASP A 109 -10.25 6.22 3.78
N VAL A 110 -9.45 5.56 2.94
CA VAL A 110 -8.90 6.16 1.72
C VAL A 110 -10.02 6.59 0.76
N GLU A 111 -11.07 5.80 0.60
CA GLU A 111 -12.23 6.18 -0.22
C GLU A 111 -12.89 7.49 0.27
N GLU A 112 -13.01 7.68 1.58
CA GLU A 112 -13.53 8.91 2.18
C GLU A 112 -12.60 10.10 1.96
N LEU A 113 -11.28 9.92 2.10
CA LEU A 113 -10.30 10.96 1.79
C LEU A 113 -10.41 11.40 0.32
N LEU A 114 -10.47 10.45 -0.61
CA LEU A 114 -10.64 10.73 -2.05
C LEU A 114 -11.97 11.43 -2.31
N ALA A 115 -13.06 11.00 -1.67
CA ALA A 115 -14.37 11.66 -1.80
C ALA A 115 -14.36 13.11 -1.30
N ALA A 116 -13.53 13.43 -0.31
CA ALA A 116 -13.31 14.78 0.20
C ALA A 116 -12.42 15.65 -0.71
N GLY A 117 -11.85 15.08 -1.78
CA GLY A 117 -10.96 15.77 -2.72
C GLY A 117 -9.50 15.78 -2.29
N ILE A 118 -9.10 14.88 -1.38
CA ILE A 118 -7.71 14.72 -0.93
C ILE A 118 -7.07 13.63 -1.79
N ASP A 119 -5.92 13.92 -2.40
CA ASP A 119 -5.15 12.91 -3.13
C ASP A 119 -4.47 11.97 -2.12
N VAL A 120 -4.36 10.68 -2.44
CA VAL A 120 -3.78 9.68 -1.55
C VAL A 120 -2.66 8.93 -2.27
N ILE A 121 -1.50 8.81 -1.63
CA ILE A 121 -0.45 7.87 -2.02
C ILE A 121 -0.45 6.76 -0.99
N SER A 122 -0.61 5.52 -1.44
CA SER A 122 -0.72 4.35 -0.56
C SER A 122 0.20 3.21 -1.00
N THR A 123 0.35 2.20 -0.15
CA THR A 123 1.12 0.99 -0.47
C THR A 123 0.29 -0.27 -0.34
N LEU A 124 0.57 -1.25 -1.19
CA LEU A 124 -0.12 -2.53 -1.22
C LEU A 124 0.85 -3.65 -1.61
N ASN A 125 0.69 -4.83 -1.01
CA ASN A 125 1.31 -6.05 -1.54
C ASN A 125 0.32 -6.81 -2.43
N ILE A 126 0.82 -7.42 -3.50
CA ILE A 126 0.01 -8.19 -4.46
C ILE A 126 -0.84 -9.27 -3.80
N GLN A 127 -0.35 -9.84 -2.69
CA GLN A 127 -1.03 -10.88 -1.93
C GLN A 127 -2.41 -10.47 -1.38
N HIS A 128 -2.67 -9.16 -1.27
CA HIS A 128 -3.90 -8.65 -0.68
C HIS A 128 -4.95 -8.29 -1.73
N ILE A 129 -4.70 -8.52 -3.01
CA ILE A 129 -5.72 -8.31 -4.03
C ILE A 129 -6.71 -9.48 -3.98
N GLU A 130 -8.00 -9.15 -3.82
CA GLU A 130 -9.03 -10.14 -3.55
C GLU A 130 -9.11 -11.25 -4.61
N SER A 131 -9.00 -10.92 -5.89
CA SER A 131 -9.01 -11.89 -6.98
C SER A 131 -7.81 -12.85 -7.00
N LEU A 132 -6.73 -12.52 -6.28
CA LEU A 132 -5.47 -13.27 -6.30
C LEU A 132 -5.31 -14.20 -5.10
N ASN A 133 -6.24 -14.17 -4.13
CA ASN A 133 -6.13 -14.91 -2.87
C ASN A 133 -5.83 -16.40 -3.07
N ASP A 134 -6.59 -17.08 -3.94
CA ASP A 134 -6.46 -18.53 -4.15
C ASP A 134 -5.07 -18.89 -4.69
N VAL A 135 -4.57 -18.11 -5.67
CA VAL A 135 -3.24 -18.32 -6.27
C VAL A 135 -2.14 -18.03 -5.25
N VAL A 136 -2.32 -16.97 -4.46
CA VAL A 136 -1.36 -16.58 -3.42
C VAL A 136 -1.32 -17.62 -2.29
N GLU A 137 -2.44 -18.19 -1.89
CA GLU A 137 -2.50 -19.28 -0.91
C GLU A 137 -1.81 -20.53 -1.45
N GLN A 138 -1.98 -20.87 -2.73
CA GLN A 138 -1.24 -21.98 -3.36
C GLN A 138 0.27 -21.75 -3.36
N ILE A 139 0.72 -20.51 -3.58
CA ILE A 139 2.15 -20.15 -3.58
C ILE A 139 2.72 -20.17 -2.16
N THR A 140 2.02 -19.55 -1.21
CA THR A 140 2.57 -19.27 0.13
C THR A 140 2.20 -20.32 1.19
N GLY A 141 1.15 -21.10 0.94
CA GLY A 141 0.53 -22.02 1.90
C GLY A 141 -0.24 -21.31 3.02
N VAL A 142 -0.47 -20.00 2.92
CA VAL A 142 -1.11 -19.20 3.96
C VAL A 142 -2.30 -18.44 3.39
N PRO A 143 -3.51 -18.60 3.96
CA PRO A 143 -4.69 -17.86 3.53
C PRO A 143 -4.54 -16.38 3.88
N GLN A 144 -4.87 -15.52 2.92
CA GLN A 144 -4.82 -14.06 3.10
C GLN A 144 -6.19 -13.57 3.61
N ARG A 145 -6.19 -12.97 4.80
CA ARG A 145 -7.44 -12.49 5.45
C ARG A 145 -7.69 -11.00 5.21
N GLU A 146 -6.63 -10.28 4.89
CA GLU A 146 -6.68 -8.86 4.64
C GLU A 146 -6.65 -8.63 3.14
N THR A 147 -7.76 -8.13 2.61
CA THR A 147 -7.96 -8.01 1.17
C THR A 147 -8.43 -6.61 0.78
N VAL A 148 -8.16 -6.25 -0.46
CA VAL A 148 -8.67 -5.06 -1.14
C VAL A 148 -9.38 -5.51 -2.42
N PRO A 149 -10.62 -5.05 -2.67
CA PRO A 149 -11.33 -5.39 -3.90
C PRO A 149 -10.58 -4.87 -5.13
N ASP A 150 -10.50 -5.69 -6.18
CA ASP A 150 -9.91 -5.28 -7.46
C ASP A 150 -10.54 -4.00 -8.00
N SER A 151 -11.87 -3.86 -7.90
CA SER A 151 -12.59 -2.68 -8.39
C SER A 151 -12.12 -1.37 -7.75
N PHE A 152 -11.74 -1.39 -6.47
CA PHE A 152 -11.19 -0.24 -5.79
C PHE A 152 -9.79 0.12 -6.33
N LEU A 153 -8.94 -0.89 -6.56
CA LEU A 153 -7.60 -0.69 -7.08
C LEU A 153 -7.60 -0.21 -8.52
N ARG A 154 -8.44 -0.80 -9.38
CA ARG A 154 -8.57 -0.42 -10.79
C ARG A 154 -9.21 0.96 -10.98
N ALA A 155 -9.82 1.51 -9.93
CA ALA A 155 -10.28 2.90 -9.93
C ALA A 155 -9.16 3.90 -9.60
N ALA A 156 -7.98 3.44 -9.18
CA ALA A 156 -6.84 4.30 -8.93
C ALA A 156 -6.32 4.93 -10.22
N GLU A 157 -6.00 6.21 -10.19
CA GLU A 157 -5.44 6.94 -11.32
C GLU A 157 -4.06 6.40 -11.71
N GLN A 158 -3.31 5.86 -10.75
CA GLN A 158 -1.98 5.34 -11.01
C GLN A 158 -1.62 4.18 -10.09
N ILE A 159 -1.08 3.11 -10.67
CA ILE A 159 -0.47 1.99 -9.96
C ILE A 159 0.96 1.84 -10.44
N GLU A 160 1.92 1.89 -9.50
CA GLU A 160 3.35 1.75 -9.80
C GLU A 160 3.91 0.54 -9.07
N VAL A 161 4.66 -0.32 -9.76
CA VAL A 161 5.30 -1.47 -9.13
C VAL A 161 6.66 -1.07 -8.56
N VAL A 162 6.82 -1.27 -7.25
CA VAL A 162 8.10 -1.20 -6.55
C VAL A 162 8.71 -2.59 -6.56
N ASP A 163 9.60 -2.81 -7.54
CA ASP A 163 10.21 -4.10 -7.80
C ASP A 163 11.56 -4.26 -7.08
N LEU A 164 11.81 -5.47 -6.59
CA LEU A 164 13.10 -5.86 -6.01
C LEU A 164 13.37 -7.32 -6.35
N ALA A 165 14.59 -7.62 -6.81
CA ALA A 165 14.97 -9.00 -7.10
C ALA A 165 14.77 -9.89 -5.86
N PRO A 166 14.18 -11.10 -6.01
CA PRO A 166 13.92 -12.00 -4.88
C PRO A 166 15.14 -12.28 -4.00
N GLN A 167 16.32 -12.44 -4.60
CA GLN A 167 17.57 -12.64 -3.85
C GLN A 167 17.95 -11.40 -3.03
N ALA A 168 17.85 -10.20 -3.62
CA ALA A 168 18.14 -8.96 -2.90
C ALA A 168 17.16 -8.73 -1.73
N LEU A 169 15.89 -9.13 -1.87
CA LEU A 169 14.95 -9.10 -0.76
C LEU A 169 15.38 -10.05 0.38
N ARG A 170 15.77 -11.29 0.04
CA ARG A 170 16.28 -12.25 1.04
C ARG A 170 17.54 -11.72 1.75
N ASP A 171 18.44 -11.08 1.01
CA ASP A 171 19.66 -10.48 1.59
C ASP A 171 19.30 -9.34 2.57
N ARG A 172 18.28 -8.53 2.25
CA ARG A 172 17.76 -7.51 3.18
C ARG A 172 17.11 -8.12 4.42
N LEU A 173 16.41 -9.26 4.29
CA LEU A 173 15.89 -9.99 5.44
C LEU A 173 17.03 -10.48 6.34
N ASN A 174 18.05 -11.13 5.77
CA ASN A 174 19.23 -11.61 6.49
C ASN A 174 19.97 -10.49 7.23
N GLY A 175 20.00 -9.29 6.65
CA GLY A 175 20.57 -8.10 7.27
C GLY A 175 19.72 -7.49 8.42
N GLY A 176 18.55 -8.06 8.73
CA GLY A 176 17.68 -7.57 9.81
C GLY A 176 16.85 -6.33 9.46
N PHE A 177 16.75 -5.98 8.17
CA PHE A 177 16.09 -4.74 7.72
C PHE A 177 14.56 -4.86 7.55
N VAL A 178 14.01 -6.08 7.65
CA VAL A 178 12.59 -6.38 7.36
C VAL A 178 11.88 -7.04 8.54
N TYR A 179 12.54 -7.95 9.27
CA TYR A 179 12.00 -8.62 10.46
C TYR A 179 12.98 -8.56 11.65
N PRO A 180 12.47 -8.63 12.89
CA PRO A 180 13.29 -8.89 14.07
C PRO A 180 14.08 -10.20 13.90
N ALA A 181 15.33 -10.22 14.38
CA ALA A 181 16.27 -11.33 14.19
C ALA A 181 15.68 -12.71 14.50
N GLU A 182 14.89 -12.79 15.57
CA GLU A 182 14.26 -14.02 16.07
C GLU A 182 13.25 -14.66 15.12
N ARG A 183 12.70 -13.89 14.15
CA ARG A 183 11.70 -14.38 13.19
C ARG A 183 12.27 -14.59 11.78
N ILE A 184 13.53 -14.24 11.54
CA ILE A 184 14.14 -14.26 10.21
C ILE A 184 14.16 -15.68 9.64
N ASP A 185 14.67 -16.68 10.39
CA ASP A 185 14.82 -18.05 9.88
C ASP A 185 13.47 -18.70 9.54
N ALA A 186 12.46 -18.47 10.38
CA ALA A 186 11.09 -18.94 10.14
C ALA A 186 10.43 -18.24 8.94
N ALA A 187 10.69 -16.93 8.77
CA ALA A 187 10.19 -16.17 7.62
C ALA A 187 10.85 -16.63 6.31
N LEU A 188 12.17 -16.81 6.30
CA LEU A 188 12.96 -17.28 5.15
C LEU A 188 12.63 -18.71 4.73
N SER A 189 12.32 -19.55 5.71
CA SER A 189 11.96 -20.95 5.50
C SER A 189 10.50 -21.14 5.10
N ASN A 190 9.66 -20.10 5.12
CA ASN A 190 8.25 -20.17 4.73
C ASN A 190 7.93 -19.16 3.62
N TYR A 191 7.39 -18.00 3.97
CA TYR A 191 6.92 -17.00 3.01
C TYR A 191 8.05 -16.51 2.08
N PHE A 192 9.25 -16.27 2.61
CA PHE A 192 10.37 -15.67 1.87
C PHE A 192 11.26 -16.69 1.15
N ARG A 193 10.74 -17.89 0.85
CA ARG A 193 11.40 -18.84 -0.05
C ARG A 193 11.60 -18.19 -1.42
N LEU A 194 12.76 -18.46 -2.05
CA LEU A 194 13.09 -17.87 -3.36
C LEU A 194 12.00 -18.16 -4.40
N GLY A 195 11.45 -19.38 -4.41
CA GLY A 195 10.33 -19.77 -5.28
C GLY A 195 9.09 -18.90 -5.07
N ASN A 196 8.65 -18.75 -3.82
CA ASN A 196 7.47 -17.94 -3.47
C ASN A 196 7.66 -16.48 -3.89
N LEU A 197 8.81 -15.88 -3.58
CA LEU A 197 9.10 -14.48 -3.94
C LEU A 197 9.17 -14.29 -5.46
N THR A 198 9.69 -15.28 -6.19
CA THR A 198 9.72 -15.25 -7.66
C THR A 198 8.31 -15.30 -8.22
N ALA A 199 7.48 -16.22 -7.73
CA ALA A 199 6.09 -16.37 -8.18
C ALA A 199 5.24 -15.13 -7.84
N LEU A 200 5.38 -14.55 -6.64
CA LEU A 200 4.66 -13.32 -6.27
C LEU A 200 5.12 -12.12 -7.11
N ARG A 201 6.40 -12.04 -7.47
CA ARG A 201 6.93 -11.00 -8.36
C ARG A 201 6.36 -11.14 -9.76
N GLU A 202 6.37 -12.34 -10.32
CA GLU A 202 5.75 -12.63 -11.60
C GLU A 202 4.25 -12.28 -11.59
N LEU A 203 3.53 -12.69 -10.54
CA LEU A 203 2.11 -12.37 -10.37
C LEU A 203 1.85 -10.87 -10.34
N ALA A 204 2.69 -10.09 -9.64
CA ALA A 204 2.58 -8.64 -9.59
C ALA A 204 2.78 -7.98 -10.97
N LEU A 205 3.74 -8.47 -11.77
CA LEU A 205 4.01 -7.96 -13.10
C LEU A 205 2.91 -8.33 -14.10
N ILE A 206 2.39 -9.55 -14.04
CA ILE A 206 1.27 -10.00 -14.89
C ILE A 206 0.01 -9.20 -14.57
N TRP A 207 -0.30 -9.02 -13.28
CA TRP A 207 -1.47 -8.24 -12.86
C TRP A 207 -1.38 -6.78 -13.32
N LEU A 208 -0.21 -6.15 -13.20
CA LEU A 208 0.00 -4.79 -13.72
C LEU A 208 -0.16 -4.72 -15.24
N ALA A 209 0.36 -5.70 -15.98
CA ALA A 209 0.22 -5.75 -17.42
C ALA A 209 -1.25 -5.86 -17.86
N ASP A 210 -2.05 -6.70 -17.19
CA ASP A 210 -3.50 -6.78 -17.41
C ASP A 210 -4.18 -5.44 -17.14
N GLU A 211 -3.79 -4.73 -16.08
CA GLU A 211 -4.37 -3.43 -15.76
C GLU A 211 -4.06 -2.36 -16.82
N VAL A 212 -2.81 -2.30 -17.29
CA VAL A 212 -2.43 -1.39 -18.38
C VAL A 212 -3.24 -1.68 -19.66
N ASP A 213 -3.45 -2.95 -19.97
CA ASP A 213 -4.27 -3.37 -21.10
C ASP A 213 -5.75 -2.95 -20.95
N GLN A 214 -6.31 -3.04 -19.75
CA GLN A 214 -7.69 -2.60 -19.47
C GLN A 214 -7.82 -1.08 -19.57
N ALA A 215 -6.88 -0.32 -19.00
CA ALA A 215 -6.84 1.12 -19.11
C ALA A 215 -6.74 1.58 -20.58
N LEU A 216 -5.91 0.92 -21.38
CA LEU A 216 -5.78 1.18 -22.82
C LEU A 216 -7.09 0.88 -23.58
N LYS A 217 -7.75 -0.24 -23.26
CA LYS A 217 -9.06 -0.59 -23.84
C LYS A 217 -10.15 0.44 -23.48
N GLY A 218 -10.16 0.92 -22.24
CA GLY A 218 -11.05 2.00 -21.79
C GLY A 218 -10.80 3.29 -22.56
N TYR A 219 -9.54 3.75 -22.61
CA TYR A 219 -9.15 4.94 -23.36
C TYR A 219 -9.55 4.85 -24.84
N ARG A 220 -9.27 3.72 -25.50
CA ARG A 220 -9.65 3.51 -26.92
C ARG A 220 -11.16 3.58 -27.13
N ARG A 221 -11.94 3.00 -26.23
CA ARG A 221 -13.41 3.03 -26.29
C ARG A 221 -13.93 4.46 -26.14
N ASP A 222 -13.42 5.20 -25.17
CA ASP A 222 -13.85 6.57 -24.88
C ASP A 222 -13.43 7.56 -25.98
N HIS A 223 -12.37 7.25 -26.72
CA HIS A 223 -11.85 8.07 -27.82
C HIS A 223 -12.16 7.53 -29.22
N GLY A 224 -12.94 6.46 -29.34
CA GLY A 224 -13.35 5.88 -30.62
C GLY A 224 -12.18 5.40 -31.51
N ILE A 225 -11.11 4.89 -30.91
CA ILE A 225 -9.90 4.47 -31.63
C ILE A 225 -10.01 2.97 -31.99
N ASP A 226 -10.40 2.69 -33.23
CA ASP A 226 -10.61 1.32 -33.74
C ASP A 226 -9.37 0.65 -34.36
N SER A 227 -8.25 1.36 -34.56
CA SER A 227 -7.06 0.79 -35.22
C SER A 227 -5.88 0.56 -34.26
N THR A 228 -5.30 -0.65 -34.32
CA THR A 228 -4.00 -0.98 -33.74
C THR A 228 -2.84 -0.45 -34.60
N TRP A 229 -1.71 -0.16 -33.93
CA TRP A 229 -0.42 0.08 -34.57
C TRP A 229 0.11 -1.18 -35.26
#